data_AF-A0A396JWB7-F1
#
_entry.id   AF-A0A396JWB7-F1
#
_cell.length_a   1.000
_cell.length_b   1.000
_cell.length_c   1.000
_cell.angle_alpha   90.00
_cell.angle_beta   90.00
_cell.angle_gamma   90.00
#
_symmetry.space_group_name_H-M   'P 1'
#
loop_
_entity.id
_entity.type
_entity.pdbx_description
1 polymer ?
#
loop_
_entity_poly.entity_id
_entity_poly.type
_entity_poly.pdbx_seq_one_letter_code
_entity_poly.pdbx_strand_id
1 'polypeptide(L)'
;MAMEESYVDLAENLVGSGVKVRKFRADGDGKECAKSELGWEASPQYSSFPKHSSRLIKYPSEKREVDSLMAFVNALSFGSVLR
;
A
#
# COMPACT_ATOMS: atom_id res chain seq x y z
N MET A 1 0.32 -17.40 7.86
CA MET A 1 1.32 -16.58 7.12
C MET A 1 1.18 -16.96 5.66
N ALA A 2 0.43 -16.20 4.87
CA ALA A 2 0.26 -16.43 3.43
C ALA A 2 0.34 -15.10 2.64
N MET A 3 0.25 -13.98 3.35
CA MET A 3 0.29 -12.65 2.77
C MET A 3 1.72 -12.12 2.58
N GLU A 4 2.68 -12.57 3.40
CA GLU A 4 4.02 -11.98 3.37
C GLU A 4 4.79 -12.29 2.07
N GLU A 5 4.73 -13.54 1.61
CA GLU A 5 5.31 -13.95 0.30
C GLU A 5 4.62 -13.25 -0.87
N SER A 6 3.31 -13.07 -0.77
CA SER A 6 2.48 -12.34 -1.73
C SER A 6 2.87 -10.85 -1.85
N TYR A 7 3.48 -10.24 -0.83
CA TYR A 7 4.03 -8.87 -0.92
C TYR A 7 5.43 -8.79 -1.52
N VAL A 8 6.23 -9.85 -1.35
CA VAL A 8 7.55 -9.94 -1.97
C VAL A 8 7.36 -10.03 -3.48
N ASP A 9 6.49 -10.93 -3.94
CA ASP A 9 6.15 -11.08 -5.36
C ASP A 9 5.59 -9.78 -5.97
N LEU A 10 4.71 -9.07 -5.24
CA LEU A 10 4.21 -7.75 -5.66
C LEU A 10 5.35 -6.73 -5.79
N ALA A 11 6.26 -6.68 -4.83
CA ALA A 11 7.38 -5.74 -4.85
C ALA A 11 8.30 -6.03 -6.03
N GLU A 12 8.55 -7.31 -6.33
CA GLU A 12 9.33 -7.76 -7.48
C GLU A 12 8.67 -7.39 -8.80
N ASN A 13 7.35 -7.61 -8.95
CA ASN A 13 6.59 -7.22 -10.14
C ASN A 13 6.55 -5.69 -10.35
N LEU A 14 6.66 -4.89 -9.29
CA LEU A 14 6.65 -3.44 -9.37
C LEU A 14 8.06 -2.84 -9.59
N VAL A 15 9.13 -3.65 -9.63
CA VAL A 15 10.47 -3.17 -9.98
C VAL A 15 10.44 -2.54 -11.38
N GLY A 16 10.95 -1.31 -11.50
CA GLY A 16 10.96 -0.57 -12.77
C GLY A 16 9.68 0.22 -13.09
N SER A 17 8.56 -0.01 -12.38
CA SER A 17 7.31 0.77 -12.55
C SER A 17 7.39 2.20 -11.98
N GLY A 18 8.41 2.47 -11.16
CA GLY A 18 8.54 3.70 -10.39
C GLY A 18 7.61 3.76 -9.17
N VAL A 19 6.95 2.65 -8.82
CA VAL A 19 6.24 2.44 -7.55
C VAL A 19 7.21 1.82 -6.54
N LYS A 20 7.20 2.31 -5.29
CA LYS A 20 8.01 1.77 -4.19
C LYS A 20 7.12 1.06 -3.20
N VAL A 21 7.35 -0.23 -2.99
CA VAL A 21 6.68 -1.02 -1.95
C VAL A 21 7.54 -1.04 -0.68
N ARG A 22 6.93 -0.77 0.48
CA ARG A 22 7.61 -0.80 1.79
C ARG A 22 6.72 -1.46 2.84
N LYS A 23 7.34 -2.17 3.78
CA LYS A 23 6.69 -2.70 4.99
C LYS A 23 6.93 -1.74 6.14
N PHE A 24 5.86 -1.39 6.86
CA PHE A 24 5.92 -0.58 8.07
C PHE A 24 5.39 -1.40 9.24
N ARG A 25 6.14 -1.44 10.35
CA ARG A 25 5.73 -2.16 11.57
C ARG A 25 4.89 -1.23 12.43
N ALA A 26 3.58 -1.46 12.47
CA ALA A 26 2.60 -0.65 13.20
C ALA A 26 2.41 -1.07 14.67
N ASP A 27 3.44 -1.68 15.28
CA ASP A 27 3.42 -2.22 16.63
C ASP A 27 4.56 -1.64 17.47
N GLY A 28 4.44 -1.70 18.80
CA GLY A 28 5.43 -1.13 19.71
C GLY A 28 5.61 0.37 19.49
N ASP A 29 6.85 0.79 19.24
CA ASP A 29 7.22 2.19 18.95
C ASP A 29 6.50 2.75 17.70
N GLY A 30 6.29 1.92 16.68
CA GLY A 30 5.61 2.32 15.44
C GLY A 30 4.09 2.46 15.57
N LYS A 31 3.50 2.06 16.70
CA LYS A 31 2.04 2.07 16.90
C LYS A 31 1.46 3.49 16.95
N GLU A 32 2.17 4.41 17.61
CA GLU A 32 1.69 5.79 17.75
C GLU A 32 1.80 6.54 16.41
N CYS A 33 2.90 6.35 15.68
CA CYS A 33 3.06 6.86 14.31
C CYS A 33 2.01 6.26 13.36
N ALA A 34 1.74 4.95 13.43
CA ALA A 34 0.70 4.31 12.63
C ALA A 34 -0.67 4.96 12.88
N LYS A 35 -1.01 5.23 14.13
CA LYS A 35 -2.29 5.83 14.51
C LYS A 35 -2.38 7.30 14.08
N SER A 36 -1.35 8.10 14.38
CA SER A 36 -1.39 9.56 14.20
C SER A 36 -1.16 10.00 12.74
N GLU A 37 -0.19 9.38 12.05
CA GLU A 37 0.23 9.81 10.70
C GLU A 37 -0.49 9.00 9.61
N LEU A 38 -0.71 7.70 9.86
CA LEU A 38 -1.33 6.80 8.87
C LEU A 38 -2.81 6.53 9.15
N GLY A 39 -3.33 6.95 10.32
CA GLY A 39 -4.70 6.69 10.74
C GLY A 39 -4.98 5.20 10.93
N TRP A 40 -3.96 4.39 11.21
CA TRP A 40 -4.08 2.94 11.32
C TRP A 40 -4.45 2.53 12.75
N GLU A 41 -5.71 2.14 12.94
CA GLU A 41 -6.23 1.69 14.24
C GLU A 41 -6.04 0.18 14.52
N ALA A 42 -5.91 -0.68 13.49
CA ALA A 42 -5.73 -2.14 13.61
C ALA A 42 -4.85 -2.76 12.51
N SER A 43 -4.12 -3.84 12.77
CA SER A 43 -3.27 -4.53 11.78
C SER A 43 -3.93 -5.80 11.21
N PRO A 44 -3.65 -6.19 9.94
CA PRO A 44 -2.87 -5.47 8.93
C PRO A 44 -3.70 -4.39 8.20
N GLN A 45 -3.08 -3.22 7.96
CA GLN A 45 -3.65 -2.13 7.15
C GLN A 45 -2.76 -1.81 5.96
N TYR A 46 -3.38 -1.49 4.83
CA TYR A 46 -2.71 -1.22 3.56
C TYR A 46 -2.98 0.23 3.15
N SER A 47 -1.96 0.92 2.66
CA SER A 47 -2.13 2.27 2.16
C SER A 47 -1.13 2.60 1.06
N SER A 48 -1.52 3.54 0.20
CA SER A 48 -0.72 3.97 -0.95
C SER A 48 -0.57 5.49 -0.95
N PHE A 49 0.56 5.95 -1.47
CA PHE A 49 0.87 7.36 -1.70
C PHE A 49 1.03 7.61 -3.19
N PRO A 50 0.04 8.17 -3.89
CA PRO A 50 0.15 8.51 -5.31
C PRO A 50 1.21 9.58 -5.54
N LYS A 51 1.94 9.52 -6.66
CA LYS A 51 3.04 10.46 -6.98
C LYS A 51 2.63 11.95 -6.93
N HIS A 52 1.36 12.27 -7.17
CA HIS A 52 0.84 13.63 -7.21
C HIS A 52 -0.14 13.94 -6.06
N SER A 53 -0.21 13.11 -5.03
CA SER A 53 -1.12 13.30 -3.90
C SER A 53 -0.40 13.09 -2.57
N SER A 54 -0.40 14.13 -1.73
CA SER A 54 0.04 14.03 -0.34
C SER A 54 -0.98 13.30 0.55
N ARG A 55 -2.14 12.91 0.01
CA ARG A 55 -3.17 12.17 0.75
C ARG A 55 -2.91 10.68 0.65
N LEU A 56 -2.80 10.07 1.83
CA LEU A 56 -2.81 8.63 2.02
C LEU A 56 -4.13 8.04 1.54
N ILE A 57 -4.09 7.09 0.62
CA ILE A 57 -5.28 6.33 0.22
C ILE A 57 -5.22 4.98 0.91
N LYS A 58 -6.19 4.74 1.81
CA LYS A 58 -6.34 3.46 2.50
C LYS A 58 -6.94 2.43 1.53
N TYR A 59 -6.31 1.26 1.47
CA TYR A 59 -6.81 0.16 0.66
C TYR A 59 -7.67 -0.77 1.54
N PRO A 60 -8.93 -1.03 1.16
CA PRO A 60 -9.87 -1.79 1.98
C PRO A 60 -9.38 -3.24 2.16
N SER A 61 -9.35 -3.66 3.42
CA SER A 61 -8.80 -4.94 3.87
C SER A 61 -9.61 -6.17 3.42
N GLU A 62 -10.72 -6.02 2.71
CA GLU A 62 -11.57 -7.13 2.26
C GLU A 62 -11.07 -7.79 0.96
N LYS A 63 -10.20 -7.12 0.17
CA LYS A 63 -9.67 -7.63 -1.11
C LYS A 63 -8.15 -7.79 -1.08
N ARG A 64 -7.63 -8.63 -0.20
CA ARG A 64 -6.18 -8.80 0.02
C ARG A 64 -5.47 -9.67 -1.02
N GLU A 65 -6.08 -9.91 -2.17
CA GLU A 65 -5.50 -10.70 -3.26
C GLU A 65 -4.48 -9.86 -4.05
N VAL A 66 -3.38 -10.48 -4.49
CA VAL A 66 -2.30 -9.81 -5.25
C VAL A 66 -2.86 -9.09 -6.47
N ASP A 67 -3.77 -9.73 -7.19
CA ASP A 67 -4.35 -9.20 -8.42
C ASP A 67 -5.16 -7.91 -8.16
N SER A 68 -5.97 -7.90 -7.09
CA SER A 68 -6.73 -6.72 -6.67
C SER A 68 -5.82 -5.58 -6.19
N LEU A 69 -4.68 -5.90 -5.58
CA LEU A 69 -3.70 -4.90 -5.14
C LEU A 69 -2.87 -4.35 -6.31
N MET A 70 -2.48 -5.20 -7.26
CA MET A 70 -1.85 -4.81 -8.53
C MET A 70 -2.76 -3.88 -9.33
N ALA A 71 -4.04 -4.25 -9.50
CA ALA A 71 -5.02 -3.42 -10.20
C ALA A 71 -5.16 -2.05 -9.54
N PHE A 72 -5.15 -1.99 -8.20
CA PHE A 72 -5.21 -0.73 -7.45
C PHE A 72 -3.94 0.12 -7.63
N VAL A 73 -2.75 -0.48 -7.53
CA VAL A 73 -1.48 0.23 -7.76
C VAL A 73 -1.39 0.76 -9.19
N ASN A 74 -1.80 -0.04 -10.17
CA ASN A 74 -1.84 0.36 -11.57
C ASN A 74 -2.83 1.52 -11.79
N ALA A 75 -4.04 1.45 -11.23
CA ALA A 75 -5.01 2.55 -11.32
C ALA A 75 -4.47 3.87 -10.74
N LEU A 76 -3.72 3.82 -9.64
CA LEU A 76 -3.11 5.01 -9.04
C LEU A 76 -1.87 5.53 -9.78
N SER A 77 -1.11 4.63 -10.41
CA SER A 77 0.07 5.01 -11.18
C SER A 77 -0.27 5.56 -12.56
N PHE A 78 -1.33 5.04 -13.21
CA PHE A 78 -1.74 5.44 -14.56
C PHE A 78 -2.92 6.44 -14.58
N GLY A 79 -3.63 6.63 -13.45
CA GLY A 79 -4.78 7.54 -13.35
C GLY A 79 -4.49 9.04 -13.34
N SER A 80 -3.25 9.47 -13.62
CA SER A 80 -2.90 10.90 -13.79
C SER A 80 -3.00 11.39 -15.25
N VAL A 81 -3.49 10.55 -16.17
CA VAL A 81 -3.90 10.98 -17.53
C VAL A 81 -5.42 10.95 -17.62
N LEU A 82 -6.07 11.93 -17.01
CA LEU A 82 -7.23 12.58 -17.63
C LEU A 82 -7.21 14.05 -17.16
N ARG A 83 -7.15 14.94 -18.15
CA ARG A 83 -7.36 16.38 -18.00
C ARG A 83 -8.78 16.67 -17.52
#